data_AF-A0NQC7-F1
#
_entry.id   AF-A0NQC7-F1
#
_cell.length_a   1.000
_cell.length_b   1.000
_cell.length_c   1.000
_cell.angle_alpha   90.00
_cell.angle_beta   90.00
_cell.angle_gamma   90.00
#
_symmetry.space_group_name_H-M   'P 1'
#
loop_
_entity.id
_entity.type
_entity.pdbx_description
1 polymer ?
#
loop_
_entity_poly.entity_id
_entity_poly.type
_entity_poly.pdbx_seq_one_letter_code
_entity_poly.pdbx_strand_id
1 'polypeptide(L)'
;MGYLSRMSGMASPRETMADLLWSGTDRHKAMQSLRQALRQLKTAEETAGVDVVRSAAGHIQIDTSVFASDLMHMNTLLDHGTAADFREAEALWRGEFMTGYDDIDSEFAEWLTVERERVRSELISAAFKHLNRISTEDGGVQTEAGARFVLKLDPAFEAAHRVLIRLYMKLGQIERAEQQYRTCEREMRLHLDAEPDEETRKLLTDPDVGAPAPRSSPNEGNNSTNRGFLPNYETRCLCLRSQLSLRLC
;
A
#
# COMPACT_ATOMS: atom_id res chain seq x y z
N MET A 1 -2.33 -18.93 -3.29
CA MET A 1 -2.56 -17.71 -4.12
C MET A 1 -1.81 -16.50 -3.58
N GLY A 2 -1.94 -16.17 -2.28
CA GLY A 2 -1.18 -15.05 -1.67
C GLY A 2 0.32 -15.11 -1.91
N TYR A 3 0.98 -16.25 -1.64
CA TYR A 3 2.39 -16.47 -2.00
C TYR A 3 2.70 -16.17 -3.48
N LEU A 4 1.96 -16.79 -4.40
CA LEU A 4 2.16 -16.59 -5.84
C LEU A 4 1.98 -15.13 -6.27
N SER A 5 1.06 -14.37 -5.66
CA SER A 5 0.83 -12.95 -5.98
C SER A 5 2.06 -12.07 -5.71
N ARG A 6 3.01 -12.56 -4.91
CA ARG A 6 4.25 -11.87 -4.53
C ARG A 6 5.48 -12.36 -5.30
N MET A 7 5.34 -13.46 -6.04
CA MET A 7 6.42 -14.01 -6.87
C MET A 7 6.46 -13.32 -8.23
N SER A 8 7.65 -13.25 -8.83
CA SER A 8 7.82 -12.72 -10.18
C SER A 8 6.97 -13.50 -11.20
N GLY A 9 6.27 -12.79 -12.08
CA GLY A 9 5.34 -13.39 -13.05
C GLY A 9 4.15 -14.14 -12.44
N MET A 10 3.92 -13.96 -11.13
CA MET A 10 2.97 -14.70 -10.31
C MET A 10 3.05 -16.21 -10.48
N ALA A 11 4.27 -16.72 -10.62
CA ALA A 11 4.56 -18.12 -10.89
C ALA A 11 5.59 -18.67 -9.90
N SER A 12 5.49 -19.97 -9.61
CA SER A 12 6.48 -20.68 -8.80
C SER A 12 6.57 -22.15 -9.22
N PRO A 13 7.76 -22.78 -9.14
CA PRO A 13 7.89 -24.22 -9.27
C PRO A 13 7.04 -24.94 -8.22
N ARG A 14 6.46 -26.07 -8.61
CA ARG A 14 5.66 -26.91 -7.69
C ARG A 14 6.48 -27.36 -6.50
N GLU A 15 7.72 -27.75 -6.76
CA GLU A 15 8.66 -28.20 -5.75
C GLU A 15 8.93 -27.13 -4.70
N THR A 16 9.21 -25.89 -5.12
CA THR A 16 9.40 -24.74 -4.22
C THR A 16 8.16 -24.47 -3.36
N MET A 17 6.96 -24.49 -3.96
CA MET A 17 5.72 -24.32 -3.19
C MET A 17 5.47 -25.47 -2.21
N ALA A 18 5.81 -26.70 -2.59
CA ALA A 18 5.64 -27.86 -1.73
C ALA A 18 6.57 -27.79 -0.52
N ASP A 19 7.83 -27.42 -0.73
CA ASP A 19 8.82 -27.24 0.34
C ASP A 19 8.39 -26.15 1.32
N LEU A 20 7.96 -25.01 0.79
CA LEU A 20 7.58 -23.88 1.61
C LEU A 20 6.34 -24.16 2.48
N LEU A 21 5.33 -24.86 1.94
CA LEU A 21 4.04 -25.06 2.61
C LEU A 21 3.97 -26.33 3.47
N TRP A 22 4.92 -27.26 3.30
CA TRP A 22 4.97 -28.53 4.03
C TRP A 22 6.43 -28.95 4.34
N SER A 23 7.22 -28.00 4.86
CA SER A 23 8.67 -28.16 5.07
C SER A 23 9.02 -29.33 5.99
N GLY A 24 8.16 -29.61 6.97
CA GLY A 24 8.34 -30.70 7.93
C GLY A 24 8.10 -32.11 7.37
N THR A 25 7.77 -32.27 6.09
CA THR A 25 7.45 -33.56 5.48
C THR A 25 8.45 -33.95 4.39
N ASP A 26 8.57 -35.26 4.12
CA ASP A 26 9.35 -35.71 2.97
C ASP A 26 8.78 -35.16 1.66
N ARG A 27 9.66 -34.84 0.71
CA ARG A 27 9.32 -34.22 -0.57
C ARG A 27 8.15 -34.89 -1.29
N HIS A 28 8.10 -36.23 -1.25
CA HIS A 28 7.07 -36.97 -1.94
C HIS A 28 5.69 -36.72 -1.32
N LYS A 29 5.59 -36.70 0.03
CA LYS A 29 4.37 -36.31 0.73
C LYS A 29 4.01 -34.84 0.54
N ALA A 30 4.97 -33.91 0.62
CA ALA A 30 4.73 -32.49 0.36
C ALA A 30 4.09 -32.27 -1.03
N MET A 31 4.62 -32.96 -2.05
CA MET A 31 4.08 -32.93 -3.41
C MET A 31 2.70 -33.59 -3.55
N GLN A 32 2.36 -34.57 -2.71
CA GLN A 32 1.00 -35.12 -2.64
C GLN A 32 0.01 -34.11 -2.04
N SER A 33 0.40 -33.47 -0.92
CA SER A 33 -0.40 -32.42 -0.27
C SER A 33 -0.64 -31.24 -1.22
N LEU A 34 0.39 -30.78 -1.94
CA LEU A 34 0.25 -29.74 -2.95
C LEU A 34 -0.76 -30.11 -4.05
N ARG A 35 -0.72 -31.35 -4.55
CA ARG A 35 -1.68 -31.83 -5.54
C ARG A 35 -3.11 -31.83 -5.00
N GLN A 36 -3.31 -32.21 -3.75
CA GLN A 36 -4.62 -32.19 -3.11
C GLN A 36 -5.14 -30.76 -2.93
N ALA A 37 -4.30 -29.84 -2.44
CA ALA A 37 -4.65 -28.43 -2.28
C ALA A 37 -5.02 -27.78 -3.62
N LEU A 38 -4.26 -28.06 -4.69
CA LEU A 38 -4.58 -27.57 -6.04
C LEU A 38 -5.90 -28.13 -6.58
N ARG A 39 -6.24 -29.39 -6.29
CA ARG A 39 -7.54 -29.97 -6.66
C ARG A 39 -8.69 -29.27 -5.95
N GLN A 40 -8.56 -29.05 -4.64
CA GLN A 40 -9.55 -28.33 -3.85
C GLN A 40 -9.74 -26.90 -4.36
N LEU A 41 -8.63 -26.22 -4.65
CA LEU A 41 -8.66 -24.88 -5.26
C LEU A 41 -9.38 -24.90 -6.61
N LYS A 42 -9.08 -25.88 -7.47
CA LYS A 42 -9.72 -25.98 -8.78
C LYS A 42 -11.23 -26.20 -8.69
N THR A 43 -11.69 -27.02 -7.74
CA THR A 43 -13.12 -27.19 -7.47
C THR A 43 -13.77 -25.90 -6.97
N ALA A 44 -13.08 -25.11 -6.14
CA ALA A 44 -13.57 -23.81 -5.71
C ALA A 44 -13.67 -22.81 -6.87
N GLU A 45 -12.68 -22.79 -7.76
CA GLU A 45 -12.67 -21.98 -8.97
C GLU A 45 -13.83 -22.33 -9.92
N GLU A 46 -14.06 -23.61 -10.17
CA GLU A 46 -15.18 -24.11 -10.97
C GLU A 46 -16.52 -23.68 -10.37
N THR A 47 -16.66 -23.76 -9.06
CA THR A 47 -17.87 -23.31 -8.34
C THR A 47 -18.09 -21.80 -8.47
N ALA A 48 -17.01 -21.03 -8.44
CA ALA A 48 -17.05 -19.58 -8.61
C ALA A 48 -17.13 -19.11 -10.08
N GLY A 49 -17.06 -20.04 -11.05
CA GLY A 49 -17.08 -19.72 -12.48
C GLY A 49 -15.83 -18.97 -12.95
N VAL A 50 -14.70 -19.15 -12.27
CA VAL A 50 -13.41 -18.52 -12.60
C VAL A 50 -12.34 -19.57 -12.89
N ASP A 51 -11.24 -19.16 -13.51
CA ASP A 51 -10.07 -20.01 -13.74
C ASP A 51 -8.81 -19.17 -13.51
N VAL A 52 -8.36 -19.09 -12.26
CA VAL A 52 -7.32 -18.15 -11.82
C VAL A 52 -5.96 -18.85 -11.75
N VAL A 53 -5.89 -20.08 -11.28
CA VAL A 53 -4.65 -20.83 -11.09
C VAL A 53 -4.44 -21.81 -12.23
N ARG A 54 -3.47 -21.46 -13.09
CA ARG A 54 -2.99 -22.30 -14.17
C ARG A 54 -1.90 -23.23 -13.65
N SER A 55 -2.10 -24.52 -13.85
CA SER A 55 -1.14 -25.54 -13.42
C SER A 55 -0.55 -26.26 -14.62
N ALA A 56 0.73 -26.03 -14.92
CA ALA A 56 1.47 -26.69 -15.98
C ALA A 56 2.50 -27.69 -15.40
N ALA A 57 3.09 -28.55 -16.24
CA ALA A 57 4.12 -29.48 -15.78
C ALA A 57 5.28 -28.71 -15.11
N GLY A 58 5.50 -28.98 -13.82
CA GLY A 58 6.54 -28.34 -13.01
C GLY A 58 6.22 -26.97 -12.38
N HIS A 59 5.21 -26.23 -12.86
CA HIS A 59 4.94 -24.86 -12.38
C HIS A 59 3.46 -24.59 -12.06
N ILE A 60 3.23 -23.65 -11.16
CA ILE A 60 1.92 -23.11 -10.80
C ILE A 60 1.98 -21.60 -11.04
N GLN A 61 0.97 -21.06 -11.72
CA GLN A 61 0.91 -19.65 -12.07
C GLN A 61 -0.50 -19.09 -11.86
N ILE A 62 -0.59 -17.83 -11.47
CA ILE A 62 -1.84 -17.06 -11.49
C ILE A 62 -2.02 -16.40 -12.85
N ASP A 63 -3.20 -16.53 -13.44
CA ASP A 63 -3.63 -15.77 -14.61
C ASP A 63 -3.92 -14.32 -14.21
N THR A 64 -2.99 -13.44 -14.58
CA THR A 64 -3.05 -12.01 -14.27
C THR A 64 -4.22 -11.28 -14.93
N SER A 65 -4.83 -11.85 -15.98
CA SER A 65 -5.96 -11.23 -16.66
C SER A 65 -7.28 -11.30 -15.89
N VAL A 66 -7.38 -12.24 -14.95
CA VAL A 66 -8.58 -12.50 -14.14
C VAL A 66 -8.35 -12.36 -12.63
N PHE A 67 -7.09 -12.24 -12.22
CA PHE A 67 -6.70 -12.04 -10.83
C PHE A 67 -6.64 -10.56 -10.46
N ALA A 68 -7.26 -10.21 -9.34
CA ALA A 68 -7.08 -8.94 -8.67
C ALA A 68 -6.85 -9.18 -7.18
N SER A 69 -6.15 -8.27 -6.51
CA SER A 69 -6.09 -8.23 -5.04
C SER A 69 -6.25 -6.81 -4.52
N ASP A 70 -6.63 -6.69 -3.25
CA ASP A 70 -6.60 -5.44 -2.52
C ASP A 70 -5.22 -4.78 -2.52
N LEU A 71 -4.13 -5.54 -2.40
CA LEU A 71 -2.77 -5.02 -2.49
C LEU A 71 -2.44 -4.45 -3.88
N MET A 72 -2.87 -5.11 -4.95
CA MET A 72 -2.73 -4.56 -6.31
C MET A 72 -3.55 -3.29 -6.47
N HIS A 73 -4.76 -3.25 -5.90
CA HIS A 73 -5.63 -2.09 -5.94
C HIS A 73 -5.02 -0.91 -5.18
N MET A 74 -4.51 -1.14 -3.96
CA MET A 74 -3.78 -0.12 -3.19
C MET A 74 -2.61 0.45 -3.97
N ASN A 75 -1.79 -0.38 -4.62
CA ASN A 75 -0.69 0.14 -5.45
C ASN A 75 -1.18 1.06 -6.58
N THR A 76 -2.28 0.70 -7.26
CA THR A 76 -2.87 1.57 -8.29
C THR A 76 -3.39 2.89 -7.70
N LEU A 77 -4.01 2.87 -6.52
CA LEU A 77 -4.46 4.09 -5.83
C LEU A 77 -3.27 4.98 -5.46
N LEU A 78 -2.19 4.39 -4.94
CA LEU A 78 -0.98 5.09 -4.54
C LEU A 78 -0.17 5.64 -5.73
N ASP A 79 -0.36 5.12 -6.94
CA ASP A 79 0.23 5.74 -8.14
C ASP A 79 -0.40 7.11 -8.47
N HIS A 80 -1.70 7.29 -8.19
CA HIS A 80 -2.42 8.55 -8.40
C HIS A 80 -2.23 9.54 -7.24
N GLY A 81 -2.37 9.05 -5.99
CA GLY A 81 -2.03 9.81 -4.78
C GLY A 81 -2.94 10.99 -4.44
N THR A 82 -4.22 10.95 -4.83
CA THR A 82 -5.20 11.94 -4.38
C THR A 82 -5.65 11.66 -2.94
N ALA A 83 -6.31 12.64 -2.30
CA ALA A 83 -6.89 12.43 -0.98
C ALA A 83 -7.95 11.31 -0.94
N ALA A 84 -8.69 11.11 -2.04
CA ALA A 84 -9.67 10.03 -2.14
C ALA A 84 -8.97 8.67 -2.23
N ASP A 85 -7.91 8.58 -3.03
CA ASP A 85 -7.11 7.37 -3.21
C ASP A 85 -6.50 6.90 -1.89
N PHE A 86 -5.93 7.82 -1.09
CA PHE A 86 -5.38 7.49 0.23
C PHE A 86 -6.44 6.97 1.20
N ARG A 87 -7.64 7.58 1.23
CA ARG A 87 -8.74 7.10 2.08
C ARG A 87 -9.26 5.74 1.65
N GLU A 88 -9.30 5.48 0.35
CA GLU A 88 -9.68 4.17 -0.17
C GLU A 88 -8.62 3.12 0.15
N ALA A 89 -7.33 3.45 -0.03
CA ALA A 89 -6.22 2.58 0.36
C ALA A 89 -6.24 2.27 1.87
N GLU A 90 -6.53 3.26 2.73
CA GLU A 90 -6.71 3.07 4.17
C GLU A 90 -7.86 2.09 4.49
N ALA A 91 -8.97 2.15 3.74
CA ALA A 91 -10.11 1.24 3.92
C ALA A 91 -9.85 -0.19 3.43
N LEU A 92 -8.92 -0.34 2.48
CA LEU A 92 -8.44 -1.64 1.98
C LEU A 92 -7.44 -2.29 2.95
N TRP A 93 -6.67 -1.49 3.70
CA TRP A 93 -5.72 -1.98 4.70
C TRP A 93 -6.41 -2.33 6.03
N ARG A 94 -6.73 -3.61 6.25
CA ARG A 94 -7.48 -4.08 7.44
C ARG A 94 -6.61 -4.85 8.44
N GLY A 95 -5.36 -5.08 8.09
CA GLY A 95 -4.38 -5.80 8.88
C GLY A 95 -3.13 -6.06 8.05
N GLU A 96 -2.20 -6.80 8.63
CA GLU A 96 -1.00 -7.17 7.91
C GLU A 96 -1.31 -8.14 6.77
N PHE A 97 -0.47 -8.12 5.75
CA PHE A 97 -0.54 -9.04 4.63
C PHE A 97 -0.65 -10.49 5.11
N MET A 98 -1.70 -11.19 4.68
CA MET A 98 -2.05 -12.56 5.05
C MET A 98 -2.07 -12.79 6.57
N THR A 99 -2.65 -11.86 7.33
CA THR A 99 -2.92 -12.06 8.77
C THR A 99 -3.68 -13.36 9.01
N GLY A 100 -3.22 -14.19 9.96
CA GLY A 100 -3.88 -15.46 10.34
C GLY A 100 -3.44 -16.67 9.52
N TYR A 101 -2.40 -16.54 8.70
CA TYR A 101 -1.81 -17.65 7.93
C TYR A 101 -0.42 -18.08 8.45
N ASP A 102 0.00 -17.54 9.59
CA ASP A 102 1.29 -17.77 10.22
C ASP A 102 1.46 -19.23 10.69
N ASP A 103 0.36 -19.93 10.98
CA ASP A 103 0.36 -21.29 11.50
C ASP A 103 0.41 -22.39 10.41
N ILE A 104 0.61 -22.04 9.13
CA ILE A 104 0.66 -23.02 8.04
C ILE A 104 1.87 -23.96 8.19
N ASP A 105 3.06 -23.38 8.30
CA ASP A 105 4.35 -24.07 8.36
C ASP A 105 5.43 -23.06 8.81
N SER A 106 6.49 -23.53 9.47
CA SER A 106 7.57 -22.65 9.95
C SER A 106 8.31 -21.93 8.83
N GLU A 107 8.63 -22.61 7.72
CA GLU A 107 9.32 -21.96 6.59
C GLU A 107 8.40 -20.92 5.92
N PHE A 108 7.10 -21.23 5.84
CA PHE A 108 6.10 -20.29 5.35
C PHE A 108 5.98 -19.06 6.26
N ALA A 109 6.00 -19.25 7.59
CA ALA A 109 5.92 -18.15 8.56
C ALA A 109 7.15 -17.22 8.49
N GLU A 110 8.35 -17.78 8.30
CA GLU A 110 9.57 -17.02 8.08
C GLU A 110 9.49 -16.18 6.79
N TRP A 111 9.07 -16.81 5.68
CA TRP A 111 8.83 -16.09 4.43
C TRP A 111 7.79 -14.97 4.60
N LEU A 112 6.69 -15.26 5.30
CA LEU A 112 5.59 -14.31 5.50
C LEU A 112 6.03 -13.10 6.32
N THR A 113 6.89 -13.31 7.32
CA THR A 113 7.46 -12.22 8.13
C THR A 113 8.25 -11.23 7.26
N VAL A 114 9.13 -11.76 6.39
CA VAL A 114 9.92 -10.93 5.46
C VAL A 114 9.02 -10.25 4.44
N GLU A 115 8.02 -10.96 3.91
CA GLU A 115 7.12 -10.40 2.89
C GLU A 115 6.20 -9.31 3.47
N ARG A 116 5.76 -9.41 4.73
CA ARG A 116 5.00 -8.36 5.41
C ARG A 116 5.80 -7.07 5.53
N GLU A 117 7.08 -7.16 5.90
CA GLU A 117 7.97 -5.99 5.91
C GLU A 117 8.14 -5.40 4.52
N ARG A 118 8.34 -6.26 3.50
CA ARG A 118 8.44 -5.83 2.10
C ARG A 118 7.18 -5.11 1.63
N VAL A 119 5.99 -5.64 1.92
CA VAL A 119 4.70 -5.02 1.59
C VAL A 119 4.54 -3.67 2.28
N ARG A 120 4.83 -3.59 3.59
CA ARG A 120 4.76 -2.34 4.35
C ARG A 120 5.69 -1.29 3.75
N SER A 121 6.95 -1.65 3.53
CA SER A 121 7.96 -0.78 2.93
C SER A 121 7.58 -0.31 1.52
N GLU A 122 7.01 -1.19 0.67
CA GLU A 122 6.53 -0.83 -0.67
C GLU A 122 5.39 0.19 -0.62
N LEU A 123 4.39 -0.03 0.24
CA LEU A 123 3.24 0.87 0.39
C LEU A 123 3.63 2.22 1.01
N ILE A 124 4.49 2.22 2.03
CA ILE A 124 5.04 3.45 2.62
C ILE A 124 5.80 4.23 1.55
N SER A 125 6.69 3.58 0.80
CA SER A 125 7.44 4.23 -0.28
C SER A 125 6.52 4.83 -1.34
N ALA A 126 5.49 4.08 -1.77
CA ALA A 126 4.53 4.55 -2.75
C ALA A 126 3.74 5.78 -2.26
N ALA A 127 3.23 5.74 -1.03
CA ALA A 127 2.50 6.85 -0.44
C ALA A 127 3.40 8.08 -0.20
N PHE A 128 4.61 7.87 0.32
CA PHE A 128 5.51 8.95 0.75
C PHE A 128 6.07 9.75 -0.44
N LYS A 129 6.12 9.18 -1.65
CA LYS A 129 6.46 9.92 -2.88
C LYS A 129 5.61 11.18 -3.06
N HIS A 130 4.34 11.12 -2.66
CA HIS A 130 3.39 12.23 -2.75
C HIS A 130 3.49 13.22 -1.59
N LEU A 131 4.29 12.92 -0.56
CA LEU A 131 4.46 13.73 0.65
C LEU A 131 5.78 14.53 0.66
N ASN A 132 6.62 14.36 -0.37
CA ASN A 132 7.89 15.10 -0.52
C ASN A 132 7.69 16.62 -0.53
N ARG A 133 6.55 17.11 -1.00
CA ARG A 133 6.18 18.53 -0.96
C ARG A 133 4.83 18.69 -0.26
N ILE A 134 4.88 19.25 0.94
CA ILE A 134 3.67 19.60 1.69
C ILE A 134 2.90 20.66 0.90
N SER A 135 1.75 20.27 0.35
CA SER A 135 0.81 21.17 -0.33
C SER A 135 -0.24 21.68 0.65
N THR A 136 -0.61 22.95 0.51
CA THR A 136 -1.70 23.58 1.26
C THR A 136 -2.79 24.14 0.33
N GLU A 137 -2.72 23.84 -0.97
CA GLU A 137 -3.63 24.37 -2.00
C GLU A 137 -5.08 23.90 -1.79
N ASP A 138 -5.26 22.66 -1.35
CA ASP A 138 -6.55 22.05 -0.99
C ASP A 138 -6.85 22.14 0.51
N GLY A 139 -6.15 23.03 1.23
CA GLY A 139 -6.19 23.07 2.70
C GLY A 139 -5.39 21.95 3.37
N GLY A 140 -4.55 21.23 2.62
CA GLY A 140 -3.70 20.15 3.14
C GLY A 140 -4.36 18.78 3.16
N VAL A 141 -5.53 18.63 2.53
CA VAL A 141 -6.37 17.42 2.63
C VAL A 141 -5.66 16.21 2.05
N GLN A 142 -5.01 16.35 0.90
CA GLN A 142 -4.22 15.27 0.30
C GLN A 142 -3.02 14.88 1.16
N THR A 143 -2.27 15.87 1.66
CA THR A 143 -1.06 15.62 2.45
C THR A 143 -1.42 14.99 3.80
N GLU A 144 -2.50 15.44 4.45
CA GLU A 144 -3.00 14.82 5.68
C GLU A 144 -3.44 13.37 5.44
N ALA A 145 -4.21 13.11 4.37
CA ALA A 145 -4.67 11.76 4.05
C ALA A 145 -3.51 10.80 3.77
N GLY A 146 -2.52 11.21 2.97
CA GLY A 146 -1.36 10.37 2.66
C GLY A 146 -0.48 10.09 3.88
N ALA A 147 -0.21 11.10 4.71
CA ALA A 147 0.60 10.91 5.91
C ALA A 147 -0.13 10.04 6.95
N ARG A 148 -1.45 10.17 7.09
CA ARG A 148 -2.26 9.28 7.94
C ARG A 148 -2.25 7.84 7.44
N PHE A 149 -2.34 7.62 6.14
CA PHE A 149 -2.22 6.29 5.57
C PHE A 149 -0.86 5.66 5.89
N VAL A 150 0.24 6.42 5.77
CA VAL A 150 1.57 5.93 6.19
C VAL A 150 1.58 5.55 7.67
N LEU A 151 1.01 6.38 8.55
CA LEU A 151 0.92 6.08 9.99
C LEU A 151 -0.02 4.91 10.34
N LYS A 152 -0.93 4.55 9.43
CA LYS A 152 -1.74 3.34 9.55
C LYS A 152 -0.92 2.08 9.27
N LEU A 153 0.07 2.16 8.38
CA LEU A 153 1.00 1.09 8.04
C LEU A 153 2.10 0.92 9.09
N ASP A 154 2.63 2.06 9.56
CA ASP A 154 3.66 2.13 10.59
C ASP A 154 3.41 3.34 11.51
N PRO A 155 2.83 3.13 12.70
CA PRO A 155 2.56 4.17 13.67
C PRO A 155 3.80 4.90 14.17
N ALA A 156 4.99 4.30 14.10
CA ALA A 156 6.24 4.89 14.57
C ALA A 156 7.03 5.57 13.45
N PHE A 157 6.48 5.68 12.24
CA PHE A 157 7.16 6.29 11.10
C PHE A 157 7.29 7.82 11.26
N GLU A 158 8.38 8.24 11.93
CA GLU A 158 8.61 9.62 12.35
C GLU A 158 8.52 10.64 11.19
N ALA A 159 8.98 10.26 9.99
CA ALA A 159 8.93 11.15 8.83
C ALA A 159 7.49 11.52 8.44
N ALA A 160 6.51 10.63 8.63
CA ALA A 160 5.10 10.96 8.39
C ALA A 160 4.51 11.85 9.50
N HIS A 161 4.92 11.65 10.76
CA HIS A 161 4.59 12.60 11.83
C HIS A 161 5.11 14.00 11.51
N ARG A 162 6.37 14.10 11.07
CA ARG A 162 7.01 15.35 10.67
C ARG A 162 6.25 16.05 9.53
N VAL A 163 5.77 15.30 8.53
CA VAL A 163 4.91 15.84 7.46
C VAL A 163 3.64 16.48 8.05
N LEU A 164 2.93 15.78 8.94
CA LEU A 164 1.71 16.30 9.57
C LEU A 164 1.97 17.52 10.47
N ILE A 165 3.03 17.49 11.29
CA ILE A 165 3.40 18.62 12.15
C ILE A 165 3.66 19.86 11.30
N ARG A 166 4.50 19.73 10.26
CA ARG A 166 4.79 20.84 9.33
C ARG A 166 3.54 21.32 8.60
N LEU A 167 2.65 20.41 8.19
CA LEU A 167 1.38 20.78 7.55
C LEU A 167 0.51 21.63 8.49
N TYR A 168 0.30 21.17 9.72
CA TYR A 168 -0.54 21.90 10.68
C TYR A 168 0.05 23.25 11.06
N MET A 169 1.38 23.34 11.20
CA MET A 169 2.07 24.62 11.41
C MET A 169 1.84 25.59 10.24
N LYS A 170 1.98 25.15 8.98
CA LYS A 170 1.69 25.98 7.79
C LYS A 170 0.24 26.45 7.71
N LEU A 171 -0.70 25.67 8.24
CA LEU A 171 -2.12 26.00 8.31
C LEU A 171 -2.47 26.86 9.54
N GLY A 172 -1.50 27.20 10.41
CA GLY A 172 -1.73 27.92 11.66
C GLY A 172 -2.43 27.10 12.75
N GLN A 173 -2.51 25.77 12.59
CA GLN A 173 -3.19 24.85 13.50
C GLN A 173 -2.22 24.33 14.58
N ILE A 174 -1.67 25.23 15.39
CA ILE A 174 -0.59 24.92 16.35
C ILE A 174 -0.97 23.82 17.33
N GLU A 175 -2.20 23.85 17.88
CA GLU A 175 -2.68 22.82 18.81
C GLU A 175 -2.67 21.41 18.19
N ARG A 176 -3.00 21.30 16.89
CA ARG A 176 -2.96 20.02 16.16
C ARG A 176 -1.52 19.57 15.91
N ALA A 177 -0.60 20.50 15.64
CA ALA A 177 0.82 20.21 15.51
C ALA A 177 1.41 19.64 16.81
N GLU A 178 1.13 20.27 17.95
CA GLU A 178 1.56 19.78 19.27
C GLU A 178 0.99 18.40 19.60
N GLN A 179 -0.30 18.19 19.31
CA GLN A 179 -0.93 16.89 19.53
C GLN A 179 -0.31 15.80 18.67
N GLN A 180 0.05 16.12 17.42
CA GLN A 180 0.73 15.19 16.52
C GLN A 180 2.15 14.85 17.00
N TYR A 181 2.88 15.84 17.54
CA TYR A 181 4.19 15.62 18.14
C TYR A 181 4.11 14.69 19.37
N ARG A 182 3.16 14.94 20.29
CA ARG A 182 2.93 14.04 21.44
C ARG A 182 2.56 12.61 21.01
N THR A 183 1.82 12.49 19.91
CA THR A 183 1.51 11.18 19.32
C THR A 183 2.77 10.51 18.80
N CYS A 184 3.64 11.24 18.10
CA CYS A 184 4.96 10.75 17.64
C CYS A 184 5.79 10.20 18.81
N GLU A 185 5.93 10.96 19.89
CA GLU A 185 6.67 10.54 21.08
C GLU A 185 6.11 9.23 21.66
N ARG A 186 4.79 9.11 21.72
CA ARG A 186 4.13 7.92 22.24
C ARG A 186 4.38 6.70 21.36
N GLU A 187 4.16 6.80 20.06
CA GLU A 187 4.29 5.65 19.15
C GLU A 187 5.75 5.21 19.01
N MET A 188 6.70 6.15 18.94
CA MET A 188 8.12 5.82 18.91
C MET A 188 8.57 5.10 20.19
N ARG A 189 8.12 5.57 21.36
CA ARG A 189 8.42 4.89 22.63
C ARG A 189 7.78 3.51 22.70
N LEU A 190 6.54 3.36 22.24
CA LEU A 190 5.81 2.09 22.28
C LEU A 190 6.43 1.02 21.37
N HIS A 191 6.82 1.40 20.15
CA HIS A 191 7.24 0.45 19.11
C HIS A 191 8.75 0.29 18.99
N LEU A 192 9.53 1.33 19.31
CA LEU A 192 10.97 1.37 19.07
C LEU A 192 11.80 1.64 20.34
N ASP A 193 11.16 1.88 21.49
CA ASP A 193 11.82 2.35 22.73
C ASP A 193 12.75 3.56 22.49
N ALA A 194 12.31 4.46 21.61
CA ALA A 194 13.08 5.62 21.16
C ALA A 194 12.31 6.94 21.37
N GLU A 195 13.04 8.06 21.29
CA GLU A 195 12.48 9.41 21.29
C GLU A 195 12.61 10.06 19.90
N PRO A 196 11.76 11.04 19.54
CA PRO A 196 11.88 11.73 18.27
C PRO A 196 13.21 12.43 18.07
N ASP A 197 13.66 12.46 16.82
CA ASP A 197 14.87 13.16 16.43
C ASP A 197 14.79 14.66 16.74
N GLU A 198 15.97 15.26 16.90
CA GLU A 198 16.12 16.70 17.15
C GLU A 198 15.42 17.55 16.08
N GLU A 199 15.43 17.11 14.82
CA GLU A 199 14.73 17.80 13.73
C GLU A 199 13.21 17.88 14.00
N THR A 200 12.61 16.80 14.49
CA THR A 200 11.17 16.76 14.79
C THR A 200 10.83 17.59 16.01
N ARG A 201 11.69 17.59 17.04
CA ARG A 201 11.53 18.42 18.25
C ARG A 201 11.53 19.91 17.96
N LYS A 202 12.34 20.35 16.99
CA LYS A 202 12.46 21.77 16.59
C LYS A 202 11.26 22.30 15.79
N LEU A 203 10.42 21.44 15.23
CA LEU A 203 9.32 21.88 14.36
C LEU A 203 8.29 22.79 15.04
N LEU A 204 8.07 22.61 16.34
CA LEU A 204 7.09 23.41 17.09
C LEU A 204 7.60 24.80 17.46
N THR A 205 8.92 25.01 17.43
CA THR A 205 9.57 26.28 17.81
C THR A 205 10.12 27.04 16.62
N ASP A 206 10.10 26.45 15.41
CA ASP A 206 10.60 27.07 14.19
C ASP A 206 9.56 28.01 13.56
N PRO A 207 9.80 29.34 13.59
CA PRO A 207 8.87 30.31 13.01
C PRO A 207 8.77 30.23 11.48
N ASP A 208 9.78 29.67 10.80
CA ASP A 208 9.81 29.56 9.33
C ASP A 208 8.85 28.46 8.83
N VAL A 209 8.51 27.48 9.68
CA VAL A 209 7.52 26.43 9.37
C VAL A 209 6.09 26.96 9.42
N GLY A 210 5.83 28.02 10.21
CA GLY A 210 4.51 28.64 10.37
C GLY A 210 4.21 29.79 9.42
N ALA A 211 5.19 30.25 8.62
CA ALA A 211 4.98 31.34 7.69
C ALA A 211 4.15 30.88 6.47
N PRO A 212 2.94 31.43 6.25
CA PRO A 212 2.22 31.17 5.01
C PRO A 212 3.07 31.68 3.84
N ALA A 213 3.21 30.86 2.78
CA ALA A 213 3.95 31.26 1.59
C ALA A 213 3.47 32.65 1.12
N PRO A 214 4.39 33.57 0.80
CA PRO A 214 4.01 34.92 0.38
C PRO A 214 3.09 34.80 -0.84
N ARG A 215 1.86 35.31 -0.69
CA ARG A 215 0.89 35.38 -1.78
C ARG A 215 1.51 36.20 -2.90
N SER A 216 1.94 35.55 -3.98
CA SER A 216 2.33 36.24 -5.20
C SER A 216 1.08 36.95 -5.75
N SER A 217 1.11 38.28 -5.75
CA SER A 217 0.10 39.11 -6.40
C SER A 217 -0.07 38.70 -7.87
N PRO A 218 -1.29 38.67 -8.43
CA PRO A 218 -1.47 38.34 -9.83
C PRO A 218 -0.87 39.46 -10.68
N ASN A 219 0.15 39.13 -11.46
CA ASN A 219 0.67 40.02 -12.48
C ASN A 219 -0.29 39.99 -13.68
N GLU A 220 -0.98 41.11 -13.91
CA GLU A 220 -1.78 41.35 -15.10
C GLU A 220 -0.88 41.52 -16.34
N GLY A 221 -1.30 40.92 -17.46
CA GLY A 221 -0.70 41.07 -18.79
C GLY A 221 0.00 39.77 -19.23
N ASN A 222 -0.33 39.12 -20.35
CA ASN A 222 -0.88 39.64 -21.58
C ASN A 222 -1.49 38.50 -22.41
N ASN A 223 -2.57 38.83 -23.10
CA ASN A 223 -3.33 37.98 -24.02
C ASN A 223 -2.50 37.64 -25.28
N SER A 224 -2.62 36.42 -25.81
CA SER A 224 -3.01 36.17 -27.21
C SER A 224 -3.03 34.68 -27.60
N THR A 225 -4.24 34.24 -27.96
CA THR A 225 -4.59 33.49 -29.18
C THR A 225 -3.79 32.23 -29.54
N ASN A 226 -4.41 31.04 -29.43
CA ASN A 226 -4.67 30.23 -30.63
C ASN A 226 -5.77 29.17 -30.45
N ARG A 227 -6.52 28.99 -31.55
CA ARG A 227 -7.60 28.03 -31.77
C ARG A 227 -7.05 26.60 -31.93
N GLY A 228 -7.84 25.62 -31.49
CA GLY A 228 -8.15 24.46 -32.33
C GLY A 228 -7.92 23.08 -31.71
N PHE A 229 -8.91 22.22 -31.99
CA PHE A 229 -8.87 20.76 -32.07
C PHE A 229 -9.18 19.93 -30.80
N LEU A 230 -10.44 19.49 -30.73
CA LEU A 230 -10.87 18.26 -30.05
C LEU A 230 -10.40 17.03 -30.85
N PRO A 231 -10.11 15.92 -30.18
CA PRO A 231 -10.80 14.69 -30.56
C PRO A 231 -11.32 13.88 -29.37
N ASN A 232 -12.46 13.25 -29.64
CA ASN A 232 -13.21 12.26 -28.87
C ASN A 232 -12.34 11.29 -28.06
N TYR A 233 -12.64 11.16 -26.76
CA TYR A 233 -12.37 9.91 -26.05
C TYR A 233 -13.60 9.00 -26.21
N GLU A 234 -13.41 7.92 -26.95
CA GLU A 234 -14.35 6.80 -26.96
C GLU A 234 -14.42 6.17 -25.57
N THR A 235 -15.63 6.13 -25.03
CA THR A 235 -16.05 5.29 -23.93
C THR A 235 -15.76 3.82 -24.25
N ARG A 236 -14.66 3.27 -23.73
CA ARG A 236 -14.50 1.82 -23.62
C ARG A 236 -15.04 1.36 -22.27
N CYS A 237 -16.33 1.02 -22.30
CA CYS A 237 -16.89 0.02 -21.41
C CYS A 237 -16.04 -1.25 -21.51
N LEU A 238 -15.24 -1.53 -20.48
CA LEU A 238 -14.68 -2.85 -20.26
C LEU A 238 -15.65 -3.61 -19.37
N CYS A 239 -16.30 -4.60 -20.00
CA CYS A 239 -17.04 -5.70 -19.41
C CYS A 239 -16.59 -6.02 -17.98
N LEU A 240 -17.51 -5.95 -17.02
CA LEU A 240 -17.45 -6.77 -15.80
C LEU A 240 -17.49 -8.25 -16.21
N ARG A 241 -16.34 -8.80 -16.62
CA ARG A 241 -16.06 -10.20 -16.34
C ARG A 241 -15.80 -10.28 -14.85
N SER A 242 -16.39 -11.27 -14.18
CA SER A 242 -16.21 -11.52 -12.74
C SER A 242 -14.72 -11.65 -12.41
N GLN A 243 -14.08 -10.56 -12.01
CA GLN A 243 -12.73 -10.58 -11.46
C GLN A 243 -12.81 -11.15 -10.04
N LEU A 244 -11.99 -12.17 -9.77
CA LEU A 244 -11.82 -12.65 -8.41
C LEU A 244 -10.89 -11.66 -7.70
N SER A 245 -11.46 -10.87 -6.78
CA SER A 245 -10.68 -9.98 -5.92
C SER A 245 -10.29 -10.72 -4.65
N LEU A 246 -9.02 -11.14 -4.58
CA LEU A 246 -8.46 -11.78 -3.40
C LEU A 246 -8.14 -10.73 -2.34
N ARG A 247 -8.68 -10.94 -1.13
CA ARG A 247 -8.31 -10.11 0.03
C ARG A 247 -7.06 -10.67 0.68
N LEU A 248 -6.02 -9.85 0.75
CA LEU A 248 -4.74 -10.17 1.34
C LEU A 248 -4.43 -9.29 2.56
N CYS A 249 -5.12 -8.17 2.75
CA CYS A 249 -4.95 -7.26 3.88
C CYS A 249 -6.24 -7.04 4.69
#